data_AF-H6NLA3-F1
#
_entry.id   AF-H6NLA3-F1
#
_cell.length_a   1.000
_cell.length_b   1.000
_cell.length_c   1.000
_cell.angle_alpha   90.00
_cell.angle_beta   90.00
_cell.angle_gamma   90.00
#
_symmetry.space_group_name_H-M   'P 1'
#
loop_
_entity.id
_entity.type
_entity.pdbx_description
1 polymer ?
#
loop_
_entity_poly.entity_id
_entity_poly.type
_entity_poly.pdbx_seq_one_letter_code
_entity_poly.pdbx_strand_id
1 'polypeptide(L)'
;MHVRFGRNEGSAWDSRFLPRCSKREVEAIPKDEALVVLPVGAVEQHGPHLPVYTDTLIGEAFLTRAFEELPADSQIWLLPPLPYGKSTEHLGHPGTISLSATTLMSVLTDISSSLSRSGFRRLVLFNTHGGNADLLNMMAREIRIATGMMVFRLDPGALGLGDAWLSEEERKVGIHAGDYETSVVLAVQERWVHRPLAGTELPKFPVIPSLQLRSKAFAWVMDDLSESGIAGDAAAASAEKGRAILERRGDPAGRGAAGDAALRLRGGEDRLPAGAGGRRPGRKGREEGGLMMYRGTGTTTLHVTIGQPDTAADQRRGARPGEAPSAPAPELTPPLVTMKSLSKMYGNGTAALQDVDLDITEGEFLCFVGPSGCGKSTVFKLIAGLGEPTGGSLSILGLTPKEARRRSEIAFVFQDHTLLPWSSVQDNVMLPLQLKGVPKREQREEAERVLELVGLKDYMKALPRQLSGGMKMRVSIARALATRPKLLLMDEPFGALDEITRQTLQDELLKIWEADRKMTVLFVTHNVFEAVFLSTRVVVMTPRPGKIAAEIPIAAPFPRDEEFRTKPEFSDWVRSVSACLKH
;
A
#
# COMPACT_ATOMS: atom_id res chain seq x y z
N MET A 1 5.45 0.30 51.87
CA MET A 1 3.98 0.23 51.71
C MET A 1 3.73 -0.40 50.34
N HIS A 2 3.12 -1.58 50.28
CA HIS A 2 2.96 -2.29 49.00
C HIS A 2 1.75 -1.75 48.24
N VAL A 3 1.98 -0.99 47.18
CA VAL A 3 0.94 -0.62 46.22
C VAL A 3 0.61 -1.86 45.39
N ARG A 4 -0.65 -2.29 45.42
CA ARG A 4 -1.14 -3.39 44.59
C ARG A 4 -1.37 -2.84 43.18
N PHE A 5 -1.02 -3.59 42.14
CA PHE A 5 -1.33 -3.16 40.78
C PHE A 5 -2.86 -3.18 40.56
N GLY A 6 -3.46 -1.99 40.54
CA GLY A 6 -4.82 -1.77 40.10
C GLY A 6 -4.84 -1.49 38.61
N ARG A 7 -5.61 -2.26 37.84
CA ARG A 7 -5.69 -2.07 36.39
C ARG A 7 -6.50 -0.80 36.10
N ASN A 8 -5.86 0.19 35.48
CA ASN A 8 -6.35 1.57 35.32
C ASN A 8 -6.38 2.43 36.62
N GLU A 9 -5.51 2.13 37.59
CA GLU A 9 -5.28 2.95 38.80
C GLU A 9 -3.85 3.52 38.81
N GLY A 10 -3.66 4.72 39.36
CA GLY A 10 -2.37 5.40 39.43
C GLY A 10 -2.26 6.59 38.47
N SER A 11 -1.18 7.37 38.61
CA SER A 11 -0.95 8.66 37.93
C SER A 11 -1.17 8.62 36.41
N ALA A 12 -0.75 7.54 35.74
CA ALA A 12 -0.96 7.30 34.31
C ALA A 12 -2.44 7.40 33.91
N TRP A 13 -3.31 6.87 34.76
CA TRP A 13 -4.74 6.69 34.50
C TRP A 13 -5.56 7.81 35.13
N ASP A 14 -5.20 8.24 36.34
CA ASP A 14 -5.98 9.18 37.15
C ASP A 14 -5.75 10.64 36.79
N SER A 15 -4.51 11.03 36.50
CA SER A 15 -4.18 12.44 36.18
C SER A 15 -3.68 12.68 34.76
N ARG A 16 -3.20 11.64 34.06
CA ARG A 16 -2.51 11.76 32.76
C ARG A 16 -3.18 11.00 31.61
N PHE A 17 -4.38 10.45 31.83
CA PHE A 17 -5.13 9.75 30.80
C PHE A 17 -5.98 10.72 29.98
N LEU A 18 -5.55 10.99 28.74
CA LEU A 18 -6.16 12.01 27.89
C LEU A 18 -7.69 11.86 27.69
N PRO A 19 -8.28 10.66 27.58
CA PRO A 19 -9.73 10.49 27.48
C PRO A 19 -10.55 10.85 28.72
N ARG A 20 -9.94 11.02 29.90
CA ARG A 20 -10.62 11.52 31.11
C ARG A 20 -10.75 13.05 31.13
N CYS A 21 -9.98 13.77 30.30
CA CYS A 21 -10.05 15.22 30.20
C CYS A 21 -11.33 15.69 29.50
N SER A 22 -11.99 16.70 30.06
CA SER A 22 -13.03 17.46 29.36
C SER A 22 -12.46 18.27 28.20
N LYS A 23 -13.33 18.74 27.29
CA LYS A 23 -12.94 19.61 26.17
C LYS A 23 -12.06 20.79 26.61
N ARG A 24 -12.40 21.46 27.71
CA ARG A 24 -11.67 22.64 28.21
C ARG A 24 -10.28 22.28 28.73
N GLU A 25 -10.16 21.15 29.41
CA GLU A 25 -8.86 20.65 29.88
C GLU A 25 -7.98 20.25 28.68
N VAL A 26 -8.55 19.58 27.66
CA VAL A 26 -7.82 19.29 26.42
C VAL A 26 -7.40 20.57 25.69
N GLU A 27 -8.21 21.62 25.66
CA GLU A 27 -7.85 22.93 25.09
C GLU A 27 -6.73 23.63 25.87
N ALA A 28 -6.64 23.43 27.19
CA ALA A 28 -5.64 24.04 28.06
C ALA A 28 -4.26 23.35 28.05
N ILE A 29 -4.15 22.10 27.54
CA ILE A 29 -2.85 21.39 27.47
C ILE A 29 -1.89 22.12 26.50
N PRO A 30 -0.66 22.48 26.92
CA PRO A 30 0.36 23.10 26.06
C PRO A 30 0.86 22.11 25.00
N LYS A 31 0.22 22.13 23.82
CA LYS A 31 0.41 21.13 22.75
C LYS A 31 1.82 21.03 22.18
N ASP A 32 2.60 22.10 22.30
CA ASP A 32 3.98 22.17 21.84
C ASP A 32 4.96 21.40 22.74
N GLU A 33 4.64 21.31 24.03
CA GLU A 33 5.41 20.56 25.02
C GLU A 33 4.88 19.15 25.19
N ALA A 34 3.57 18.97 24.99
CA ALA A 34 2.87 17.71 25.23
C ALA A 34 3.38 16.53 24.38
N LEU A 35 3.61 15.40 25.05
CA LEU A 35 3.94 14.11 24.46
C LEU A 35 2.80 13.12 24.70
N VAL A 36 2.18 12.62 23.63
CA VAL A 36 1.13 11.60 23.72
C VAL A 36 1.74 10.22 23.56
N VAL A 37 1.37 9.27 24.43
CA VAL A 37 1.80 7.86 24.37
C VAL A 37 0.61 7.00 23.98
N LEU A 38 0.75 6.25 22.88
CA LEU A 38 -0.20 5.24 22.42
C LEU A 38 0.41 3.84 22.61
N PRO A 39 -0.09 3.04 23.58
CA PRO A 39 0.32 1.66 23.74
C PRO A 39 -0.27 0.79 22.63
N VAL A 40 0.53 -0.12 22.07
CA VAL A 40 0.13 -1.09 21.05
C VAL A 40 0.67 -2.47 21.44
N GLY A 41 -0.23 -3.38 21.81
CA GLY A 41 0.05 -4.80 22.06
C GLY A 41 -0.61 -5.68 21.01
N ALA A 42 -0.56 -7.00 21.20
CA ALA A 42 -1.42 -7.95 20.50
C ALA A 42 -2.37 -8.69 21.47
N VAL A 43 -3.36 -9.38 20.88
CA VAL A 43 -4.15 -10.40 21.56
C VAL A 43 -3.78 -11.73 20.92
N GLU A 44 -2.97 -12.53 21.61
CA GLU A 44 -2.31 -13.70 21.05
C GLU A 44 -1.88 -14.70 22.11
N GLN A 45 -1.74 -15.96 21.72
CA GLN A 45 -1.30 -17.03 22.61
C GLN A 45 0.08 -16.75 23.22
N HIS A 46 0.26 -17.07 24.49
CA HIS A 46 1.53 -16.98 25.23
C HIS A 46 1.70 -18.26 26.05
N GLY A 47 1.68 -19.41 25.38
CA GLY A 47 1.59 -20.71 26.03
C GLY A 47 0.24 -20.96 26.73
N PRO A 48 0.05 -22.15 27.33
CA PRO A 48 -1.19 -22.52 28.01
C PRO A 48 -1.35 -21.89 29.40
N HIS A 49 -0.29 -21.28 29.96
CA HIS A 49 -0.27 -20.76 31.32
C HIS A 49 -0.56 -19.26 31.44
N LEU A 50 -0.47 -18.49 30.35
CA LEU A 50 -0.72 -17.05 30.34
C LEU A 50 -1.99 -16.68 29.57
N PRO A 51 -2.63 -15.54 29.91
CA PRO A 51 -3.77 -15.04 29.15
C PRO A 51 -3.31 -14.51 27.79
N VAL A 52 -4.20 -14.57 26.80
CA VAL A 52 -3.97 -13.99 25.46
C VAL A 52 -3.86 -12.45 25.46
N TYR A 53 -3.86 -11.80 26.62
CA TYR A 53 -3.78 -10.36 26.82
C TYR A 53 -2.42 -9.91 27.37
N THR A 54 -1.43 -10.81 27.39
CA THR A 54 -0.14 -10.64 28.08
C THR A 54 0.62 -9.40 27.62
N ASP A 55 0.83 -9.21 26.32
CA ASP A 55 1.41 -8.00 25.74
C ASP A 55 0.85 -6.70 26.31
N THR A 56 -0.48 -6.58 26.28
CA THR A 56 -1.16 -5.34 26.66
C THR A 56 -1.08 -5.14 28.17
N LEU A 57 -1.19 -6.21 28.96
CA LEU A 57 -1.04 -6.17 30.42
C LEU A 57 0.38 -5.78 30.83
N ILE A 58 1.41 -6.32 30.16
CA ILE A 58 2.82 -5.96 30.38
C ILE A 58 3.04 -4.47 30.01
N GLY A 59 2.45 -4.01 28.90
CA GLY A 59 2.51 -2.61 28.50
C GLY A 59 1.87 -1.65 29.49
N GLU A 60 0.65 -1.97 29.95
CA GLU A 60 -0.04 -1.24 31.02
C GLU A 60 0.78 -1.21 32.30
N ALA A 61 1.42 -2.32 32.70
CA ALA A 61 2.25 -2.40 33.90
C ALA A 61 3.49 -1.49 33.84
N PHE A 62 4.27 -1.56 32.75
CA PHE A 62 5.44 -0.72 32.56
C PHE A 62 5.09 0.76 32.49
N LEU A 63 4.02 1.12 31.77
CA LEU A 63 3.58 2.51 31.66
C LEU A 63 3.03 3.05 32.99
N THR A 64 2.24 2.26 33.72
CA THR A 64 1.77 2.64 35.06
C THR A 64 2.95 2.95 35.97
N ARG A 65 3.96 2.07 36.02
CA ARG A 65 5.14 2.31 36.86
C ARG A 65 6.00 3.49 36.38
N ALA A 66 6.19 3.65 35.07
CA ALA A 66 6.97 4.75 34.52
C ALA A 66 6.35 6.12 34.82
N PHE A 67 5.01 6.23 34.78
CA PHE A 67 4.30 7.48 35.06
C PHE A 67 4.34 7.88 36.54
N GLU A 68 4.45 6.93 37.49
CA GLU A 68 4.69 7.23 38.91
C GLU A 68 6.08 7.87 39.17
N GLU A 69 7.03 7.71 38.24
CA GLU A 69 8.38 8.30 38.33
C GLU A 69 8.51 9.62 37.55
N LEU A 70 7.47 10.07 36.85
CA LEU A 70 7.50 11.31 36.08
C LEU A 70 7.36 12.55 36.99
N PRO A 71 8.09 13.65 36.71
CA PRO A 71 7.87 14.94 37.36
C PRO A 71 6.41 15.39 37.20
N ALA A 72 5.79 15.90 38.28
CA ALA A 72 4.36 16.16 38.34
C ALA A 72 3.85 17.17 37.28
N ASP A 73 4.71 18.10 36.86
CA ASP A 73 4.52 19.13 35.84
C ASP A 73 4.70 18.65 34.39
N SER A 74 5.36 17.50 34.18
CA SER A 74 5.70 16.99 32.85
C SER A 74 4.46 16.71 31.99
N GLN A 75 4.47 17.18 30.75
CA GLN A 75 3.32 17.14 29.85
C GLN A 75 3.20 15.81 29.07
N ILE A 76 3.23 14.69 29.78
CA ILE A 76 3.18 13.35 29.17
C ILE A 76 1.80 12.72 29.43
N TRP A 77 1.11 12.39 28.35
CA TRP A 77 -0.31 12.00 28.32
C TRP A 77 -0.49 10.61 27.71
N LEU A 78 -1.30 9.77 28.36
CA LEU A 78 -1.59 8.40 27.94
C LEU A 78 -2.90 8.31 27.15
N LEU A 79 -2.90 7.59 26.03
CA LEU A 79 -4.09 7.14 25.32
C LEU A 79 -4.51 5.73 25.77
N PRO A 80 -5.77 5.30 25.49
CA PRO A 80 -6.16 3.91 25.69
C PRO A 80 -5.18 2.99 24.95
N PRO A 81 -4.72 1.89 25.58
CA PRO A 81 -4.02 0.83 24.88
C PRO A 81 -4.84 0.35 23.68
N LEU A 82 -4.18 0.14 22.55
CA LEU A 82 -4.72 -0.62 21.43
C LEU A 82 -4.28 -2.09 21.64
N PRO A 83 -5.16 -2.97 22.15
CA PRO A 83 -4.77 -4.35 22.41
C PRO A 83 -4.65 -5.19 21.13
N TYR A 84 -5.24 -4.74 20.03
CA TYR A 84 -5.29 -5.48 18.77
C TYR A 84 -4.16 -5.02 17.84
N GLY A 85 -3.04 -5.73 17.89
CA GLY A 85 -1.88 -5.57 17.01
C GLY A 85 -1.90 -6.50 15.80
N LYS A 86 -0.81 -6.52 15.04
CA LYS A 86 -0.55 -7.56 14.04
C LYS A 86 0.17 -8.71 14.73
N SER A 87 -0.47 -9.88 14.74
CA SER A 87 0.09 -11.16 15.15
C SER A 87 -0.10 -12.16 14.00
N THR A 88 0.95 -12.36 13.20
CA THR A 88 0.97 -13.37 12.13
C THR A 88 1.62 -14.67 12.58
N GLU A 89 2.58 -14.55 13.50
CA GLU A 89 3.30 -15.62 14.17
C GLU A 89 2.37 -16.58 14.95
N HIS A 90 1.26 -16.09 15.51
CA HIS A 90 0.30 -16.89 16.27
C HIS A 90 -1.06 -17.09 15.55
N LEU A 91 -1.10 -16.98 14.22
CA LEU A 91 -2.31 -17.22 13.43
C LEU A 91 -2.75 -18.68 13.53
N GLY A 92 -4.03 -18.90 13.85
CA GLY A 92 -4.63 -20.23 13.97
C GLY A 92 -4.70 -20.75 15.42
N HIS A 93 -3.88 -20.22 16.34
CA HIS A 93 -3.98 -20.57 17.75
C HIS A 93 -5.27 -20.04 18.38
N PRO A 94 -5.93 -20.82 19.28
CA PRO A 94 -7.13 -20.37 19.98
C PRO A 94 -6.92 -19.06 20.75
N GLY A 95 -7.84 -18.11 20.56
CA GLY A 95 -7.83 -16.83 21.27
C GLY A 95 -6.97 -15.73 20.64
N THR A 96 -6.13 -16.02 19.64
CA THR A 96 -5.43 -14.98 18.88
C THR A 96 -6.42 -14.11 18.08
N ILE A 97 -6.41 -12.80 18.30
CA ILE A 97 -7.18 -11.80 17.56
C ILE A 97 -6.21 -10.79 16.96
N SER A 98 -5.89 -11.00 15.69
CA SER A 98 -4.88 -10.27 14.93
C SER A 98 -5.52 -9.31 13.93
N LEU A 99 -5.06 -8.06 13.90
CA LEU A 99 -5.38 -7.12 12.82
C LEU A 99 -4.50 -7.39 11.60
N SER A 100 -5.07 -7.21 10.41
CA SER A 100 -4.24 -7.10 9.20
C SER A 100 -3.31 -5.89 9.33
N ALA A 101 -2.12 -5.96 8.72
CA ALA A 101 -1.18 -4.84 8.70
C ALA A 101 -1.87 -3.56 8.19
N THR A 102 -2.60 -3.64 7.08
CA THR A 102 -3.38 -2.52 6.50
C THR A 102 -4.38 -1.94 7.50
N THR A 103 -5.10 -2.79 8.26
CA THR A 103 -6.07 -2.33 9.27
C THR A 103 -5.36 -1.58 10.41
N LEU A 104 -4.27 -2.13 10.94
CA LEU A 104 -3.50 -1.48 12.00
C LEU A 104 -2.89 -0.16 11.51
N MET A 105 -2.36 -0.12 10.28
CA MET A 105 -1.88 1.12 9.64
C MET A 105 -3.00 2.17 9.54
N SER A 106 -4.21 1.80 9.13
CA SER A 106 -5.35 2.71 9.07
C SER A 106 -5.73 3.25 10.46
N VAL A 107 -5.85 2.39 11.47
CA VAL A 107 -6.17 2.79 12.85
C VAL A 107 -5.13 3.79 13.40
N LEU A 108 -3.85 3.51 13.20
CA LEU A 108 -2.76 4.41 13.63
C LEU A 108 -2.78 5.74 12.87
N THR A 109 -3.15 5.73 11.59
CA THR A 109 -3.31 6.93 10.75
C THR A 109 -4.48 7.79 11.23
N ASP A 110 -5.63 7.19 11.55
CA ASP A 110 -6.82 7.91 12.01
C ASP A 110 -6.65 8.51 13.41
N ILE A 111 -6.01 7.78 14.33
CA ILE A 111 -5.67 8.27 15.67
C ILE A 111 -4.70 9.45 15.57
N SER A 112 -3.57 9.29 14.86
CA SER A 112 -2.56 10.33 14.74
C SER A 112 -3.05 11.57 13.99
N SER A 113 -3.84 11.41 12.92
CA SER A 113 -4.51 12.52 12.23
C SER A 113 -5.45 13.28 13.16
N SER A 114 -6.12 12.59 14.08
CA SER A 114 -7.01 13.21 15.08
C SER A 114 -6.25 13.94 16.18
N LEU A 115 -5.09 13.42 16.62
CA LEU A 115 -4.18 14.12 17.52
C LEU A 115 -3.60 15.39 16.89
N SER A 116 -3.12 15.30 15.64
CA SER A 116 -2.61 16.43 14.86
C SER A 116 -3.66 17.53 14.68
N ARG A 117 -4.90 17.18 14.30
CA ARG A 117 -6.05 18.11 14.26
C ARG A 117 -6.38 18.74 15.61
N SER A 118 -6.06 18.05 16.71
CA SER A 118 -6.20 18.55 18.09
C SER A 118 -4.96 19.34 18.59
N GLY A 119 -4.05 19.67 17.68
CA GLY A 119 -2.87 20.51 17.90
C GLY A 119 -1.63 19.77 18.44
N PHE A 120 -1.75 18.51 18.86
CA PHE A 120 -0.61 17.76 19.43
C PHE A 120 0.49 17.55 18.39
N ARG A 121 1.75 17.80 18.78
CA ARG A 121 2.90 17.70 17.88
C ARG A 121 3.82 16.50 18.12
N ARG A 122 3.64 15.74 19.21
CA ARG A 122 4.56 14.65 19.60
C ARG A 122 3.79 13.38 19.98
N LEU A 123 4.21 12.23 19.45
CA LEU A 123 3.58 10.92 19.66
C LEU A 123 4.64 9.83 19.90
N VAL A 124 4.41 8.96 20.89
CA VAL A 124 5.14 7.69 21.07
C VAL A 124 4.20 6.54 20.76
N LEU A 125 4.60 5.69 19.82
CA LEU A 125 4.05 4.35 19.63
C LEU A 125 4.81 3.41 20.57
N PHE A 126 4.19 3.07 21.70
CA PHE A 126 4.77 2.21 22.72
C PHE A 126 4.38 0.75 22.42
N ASN A 127 5.32 0.01 21.84
CA ASN A 127 5.10 -1.32 21.30
C ASN A 127 5.50 -2.38 22.32
N THR A 128 4.59 -3.29 22.67
CA THR A 128 4.91 -4.43 23.54
C THR A 128 5.11 -5.75 22.80
N HIS A 129 4.54 -5.88 21.60
CA HIS A 129 4.59 -7.11 20.80
C HIS A 129 5.74 -7.12 19.78
N GLY A 130 6.47 -8.23 19.67
CA GLY A 130 7.60 -8.39 18.74
C GLY A 130 7.24 -8.20 17.27
N GLY A 131 6.18 -8.88 16.78
CA GLY A 131 5.76 -8.88 15.38
C GLY A 131 5.26 -7.55 14.82
N ASN A 132 5.06 -6.55 15.67
CA ASN A 132 4.67 -5.19 15.29
C ASN A 132 5.89 -4.29 14.96
N ALA A 133 7.11 -4.69 15.31
CA ALA A 133 8.27 -3.82 15.38
C ALA A 133 8.54 -3.01 14.09
N ASP A 134 8.68 -3.69 12.95
CA ASP A 134 8.96 -3.07 11.65
C ASP A 134 7.76 -2.29 11.10
N LEU A 135 6.54 -2.80 11.32
CA LEU A 135 5.30 -2.15 10.91
C LEU A 135 5.13 -0.80 11.63
N LEU A 136 5.41 -0.74 12.93
CA LEU A 136 5.34 0.50 13.70
C LEU A 136 6.52 1.45 13.40
N ASN A 137 7.70 0.94 13.04
CA ASN A 137 8.81 1.76 12.53
C ASN A 137 8.42 2.45 11.21
N MET A 138 7.81 1.70 10.28
CA MET A 138 7.28 2.23 9.03
C MET A 138 6.15 3.25 9.30
N MET A 139 5.19 2.92 10.15
CA MET A 139 4.09 3.83 10.49
C MET A 139 4.55 5.11 11.20
N ALA A 140 5.60 5.06 12.02
CA ALA A 140 6.20 6.27 12.57
C ALA A 140 6.74 7.19 11.47
N ARG A 141 7.26 6.66 10.36
CA ARG A 141 7.65 7.45 9.18
C ARG A 141 6.43 8.01 8.44
N GLU A 142 5.45 7.17 8.12
CA GLU A 142 4.26 7.60 7.36
C GLU A 142 3.46 8.67 8.10
N ILE A 143 3.28 8.53 9.42
CA ILE A 143 2.57 9.52 10.23
C ILE A 143 3.33 10.86 10.27
N ARG A 144 4.66 10.86 10.40
CA ARG A 144 5.47 12.10 10.31
C ARG A 144 5.23 12.82 8.98
N ILE A 145 5.22 12.08 7.87
CA ILE A 145 4.98 12.62 6.51
C ILE A 145 3.56 13.17 6.39
N ALA A 146 2.55 12.42 6.84
CA ALA A 146 1.14 12.77 6.67
C ALA A 146 0.65 13.90 7.60
N THR A 147 1.22 14.02 8.80
CA THR A 147 0.69 14.88 9.88
C THR A 147 1.64 15.98 10.37
N GLY A 148 2.93 15.91 10.00
CA GLY A 148 3.98 16.78 10.55
C GLY A 148 4.36 16.52 12.02
N MET A 149 3.73 15.54 12.69
CA MET A 149 4.03 15.21 14.08
C MET A 149 5.42 14.57 14.23
N MET A 150 6.11 14.86 15.33
CA MET A 150 7.27 14.11 15.79
C MET A 150 6.82 12.78 16.41
N VAL A 151 6.83 11.72 15.61
CA VAL A 151 6.49 10.36 16.06
C VAL A 151 7.74 9.58 16.44
N PHE A 152 7.66 8.79 17.51
CA PHE A 152 8.70 7.88 17.97
C PHE A 152 8.13 6.47 18.15
N ARG A 153 8.97 5.45 18.03
CA ARG A 153 8.64 4.07 18.44
C ARG A 153 9.50 3.71 19.65
N LEU A 154 8.91 3.09 20.65
CA LEU A 154 9.60 2.64 21.86
C LEU A 154 9.14 1.23 22.21
N ASP A 155 10.06 0.32 22.48
CA ASP A 155 9.77 -1.03 22.98
C ASP A 155 10.36 -1.19 24.39
N PRO A 156 9.68 -1.87 25.34
CA PRO A 156 10.24 -2.18 26.66
C PRO A 156 11.59 -2.90 26.59
N GLY A 157 11.71 -3.90 25.71
CA GLY A 157 12.93 -4.69 25.53
C GLY A 157 14.10 -3.92 24.88
N ALA A 158 13.80 -2.95 24.00
CA ALA A 158 14.83 -2.19 23.28
C ALA A 158 15.61 -1.20 24.16
N LEU A 159 15.15 -0.97 25.39
CA LEU A 159 15.86 -0.16 26.39
C LEU A 159 17.01 -0.91 27.08
N GLY A 160 17.26 -2.19 26.75
CA GLY A 160 18.27 -3.03 27.41
C GLY A 160 17.87 -3.49 28.82
N LEU A 161 16.69 -3.09 29.30
CA LEU A 161 16.20 -3.35 30.65
C LEU A 161 15.91 -4.84 30.93
N GLY A 162 15.63 -5.63 29.88
CA GLY A 162 15.34 -7.06 30.02
C GLY A 162 16.59 -7.93 30.19
N ASP A 163 17.71 -7.53 29.59
CA ASP A 163 18.93 -8.34 29.48
C ASP A 163 19.45 -8.82 30.86
N ALA A 164 19.45 -7.95 31.87
CA ALA A 164 19.90 -8.27 33.23
C ALA A 164 19.05 -9.35 33.92
N TRP A 165 17.85 -9.65 33.41
CA TRP A 165 16.88 -10.56 33.98
C TRP A 165 16.68 -11.86 33.18
N LEU A 166 17.33 -11.99 32.03
CA LEU A 166 17.23 -13.15 31.16
C LEU A 166 18.42 -14.09 31.36
N SER A 167 18.13 -15.39 31.42
CA SER A 167 19.15 -16.42 31.38
C SER A 167 19.92 -16.39 30.04
N GLU A 168 21.11 -16.98 30.00
CA GLU A 168 21.90 -17.05 28.76
C GLU A 168 21.15 -17.81 27.65
N GLU A 169 20.32 -18.79 28.01
CA GLU A 169 19.50 -19.56 27.08
C GLU A 169 18.26 -18.79 26.59
N GLU A 170 17.54 -18.07 27.46
CA GLU A 170 16.42 -17.21 27.03
C GLU A 170 16.89 -16.09 26.09
N ARG A 171 18.05 -15.47 26.35
CA ARG A 171 18.68 -14.53 25.40
C ARG A 171 18.99 -15.17 24.04
N LYS A 172 19.19 -16.49 23.98
CA LYS A 172 19.43 -17.21 22.72
C LYS A 172 18.13 -17.50 21.97
N VAL A 173 17.04 -17.86 22.65
CA VAL A 173 15.82 -18.36 22.00
C VAL A 173 14.72 -17.32 21.78
N GLY A 174 14.71 -16.23 22.55
CA GLY A 174 13.56 -15.32 22.65
C GLY A 174 12.90 -15.43 24.03
N ILE A 175 11.87 -14.63 24.27
CA ILE A 175 11.26 -14.50 25.61
C ILE A 175 9.75 -14.76 25.63
N HIS A 176 9.22 -15.37 24.57
CA HIS A 176 7.78 -15.57 24.38
C HIS A 176 7.23 -16.53 25.43
N ALA A 177 6.39 -16.01 26.32
CA ALA A 177 5.84 -16.73 27.45
C ALA A 177 6.88 -17.33 28.43
N GLY A 178 8.14 -16.88 28.37
CA GLY A 178 9.25 -17.38 29.21
C GLY A 178 9.18 -16.90 30.67
N ASP A 179 10.31 -17.01 31.39
CA ASP A 179 10.44 -16.57 32.78
C ASP A 179 10.07 -15.09 32.90
N TYR A 180 10.63 -14.24 32.04
CA TYR A 180 10.48 -12.78 32.13
C TYR A 180 9.01 -12.33 32.08
N GLU A 181 8.27 -12.72 31.04
CA GLU A 181 6.88 -12.33 30.85
C GLU A 181 5.98 -12.95 31.91
N THR A 182 6.17 -14.25 32.20
CA THR A 182 5.43 -14.95 33.25
C THR A 182 5.66 -14.31 34.62
N SER A 183 6.89 -13.92 34.94
CA SER A 183 7.24 -13.21 36.17
C SER A 183 6.55 -11.85 36.26
N VAL A 184 6.55 -11.05 35.19
CA VAL A 184 5.84 -9.76 35.16
C VAL A 184 4.33 -9.95 35.33
N VAL A 185 3.70 -10.91 34.63
CA VAL A 185 2.27 -11.21 34.79
C VAL A 185 1.95 -11.69 36.21
N LEU A 186 2.81 -12.54 36.80
CA LEU A 186 2.69 -12.97 38.21
C LEU A 186 2.75 -11.79 39.20
N ALA A 187 3.56 -10.76 38.92
CA ALA A 187 3.67 -9.59 39.79
C ALA A 187 2.42 -8.68 39.75
N VAL A 188 1.72 -8.62 38.61
CA VAL A 188 0.57 -7.70 38.41
C VAL A 188 -0.79 -8.37 38.58
N GLN A 189 -0.93 -9.62 38.09
CA GLN A 189 -2.18 -10.39 38.11
C GLN A 189 -1.88 -11.88 38.31
N GLU A 190 -1.33 -12.25 39.48
CA GLU A 190 -0.99 -13.64 39.85
C GLU A 190 -2.10 -14.66 39.54
N ARG A 191 -3.38 -14.26 39.70
CA ARG A 191 -4.56 -15.11 39.44
C ARG A 191 -4.79 -15.46 37.96
N TRP A 192 -4.14 -14.76 37.04
CA TRP A 192 -4.25 -15.00 35.60
C TRP A 192 -3.20 -15.99 35.08
N VAL A 193 -2.26 -16.44 35.94
CA VAL A 193 -1.21 -17.39 35.57
C VAL A 193 -1.58 -18.79 36.04
N HIS A 194 -1.83 -19.70 35.10
CA HIS A 194 -2.11 -21.10 35.39
C HIS A 194 -0.79 -21.86 35.67
N ARG A 195 -0.19 -21.63 36.84
CA ARG A 195 1.12 -22.22 37.23
C ARG A 195 1.31 -23.72 36.93
N PRO A 196 0.31 -24.63 37.07
CA PRO A 196 0.50 -26.04 36.71
C PRO A 196 0.77 -26.31 35.22
N LEU A 197 0.54 -25.32 34.35
CA LEU A 197 0.77 -25.37 32.91
C LEU A 197 2.05 -24.60 32.50
N ALA A 198 2.75 -23.95 33.44
CA ALA A 198 3.95 -23.19 33.17
C ALA A 198 5.14 -24.14 33.00
N GLY A 199 5.47 -24.46 31.74
CA GLY A 199 6.55 -25.37 31.36
C GLY A 199 7.86 -24.67 31.00
N THR A 200 8.81 -25.47 30.52
CA THR A 200 10.08 -25.01 29.97
C THR A 200 10.21 -25.56 28.56
N GLU A 201 10.32 -24.69 27.56
CA GLU A 201 10.52 -25.09 26.16
C GLU A 201 11.51 -24.13 25.50
N LEU A 202 12.64 -24.67 25.02
CA LEU A 202 13.76 -23.89 24.49
C LEU A 202 13.99 -24.27 23.01
N PRO A 203 13.41 -23.52 22.04
CA PRO A 203 13.52 -23.82 20.62
C PRO A 203 14.96 -23.91 20.11
N LYS A 204 15.26 -24.95 19.33
CA LYS A 204 16.60 -25.19 18.75
C LYS A 204 16.71 -24.61 17.35
N PHE A 205 17.25 -23.39 17.24
CA PHE A 205 17.48 -22.74 15.96
C PHE A 205 18.60 -23.45 15.14
N PRO A 206 18.36 -23.78 13.86
CA PRO A 206 19.35 -24.46 13.03
C PRO A 206 20.53 -23.54 12.69
N VAL A 207 21.74 -23.92 13.12
CA VAL A 207 22.98 -23.21 12.76
C VAL A 207 23.44 -23.68 11.38
N ILE A 208 23.09 -22.92 10.33
CA ILE A 208 23.47 -23.21 8.94
C ILE A 208 24.81 -22.49 8.62
N PRO A 209 25.95 -23.20 8.46
CA PRO A 209 27.27 -22.54 8.34
C PRO A 209 27.43 -21.63 7.13
N SER A 210 26.71 -21.92 6.04
CA SER A 210 26.67 -21.14 4.80
C SER A 210 25.71 -19.94 4.84
N LEU A 211 24.90 -19.79 5.89
CA LEU A 211 23.92 -18.72 6.06
C LEU A 211 24.19 -17.95 7.36
N GLN A 212 25.28 -17.19 7.40
CA GLN A 212 25.55 -16.28 8.51
C GLN A 212 24.70 -15.01 8.41
N LEU A 213 23.54 -15.02 9.08
CA LEU A 213 22.68 -13.85 9.18
C LEU A 213 23.22 -12.84 10.20
N ARG A 214 23.32 -11.57 9.78
CA ARG A 214 23.72 -10.45 10.65
C ARG A 214 22.65 -10.05 11.68
N SER A 215 21.46 -10.63 11.61
CA SER A 215 20.33 -10.44 12.51
C SER A 215 19.44 -11.68 12.51
N LYS A 216 18.92 -12.10 13.67
CA LYS A 216 17.99 -13.26 13.84
C LYS A 216 16.56 -12.97 13.31
N ALA A 217 16.45 -12.41 12.11
CA ALA A 217 15.18 -12.03 11.48
C ALA A 217 14.79 -13.07 10.43
N PHE A 218 14.24 -14.21 10.88
CA PHE A 218 13.52 -15.15 10.02
C PHE A 218 12.01 -14.86 10.11
N ALA A 219 11.26 -15.20 9.07
CA ALA A 219 9.83 -15.39 9.21
C ALA A 219 9.59 -16.78 9.84
N TRP A 220 8.88 -16.82 10.96
CA TRP A 220 8.47 -18.02 11.69
C TRP A 220 7.00 -17.88 12.10
N VAL A 221 6.31 -19.00 12.26
CA VAL A 221 5.08 -19.13 13.06
C VAL A 221 5.39 -19.94 14.32
N MET A 222 4.58 -19.80 15.37
CA MET A 222 4.87 -20.42 16.67
C MET A 222 5.05 -21.95 16.57
N ASP A 223 4.25 -22.60 15.72
CA ASP A 223 4.34 -24.03 15.39
C ASP A 223 5.71 -24.44 14.79
N ASP A 224 6.50 -23.52 14.22
CA ASP A 224 7.87 -23.79 13.76
C ASP A 224 8.88 -23.90 14.92
N LEU A 225 8.54 -23.36 16.10
CA LEU A 225 9.45 -23.19 17.23
C LEU A 225 9.09 -24.03 18.46
N SER A 226 7.81 -24.19 18.77
CA SER A 226 7.36 -24.87 19.99
C SER A 226 5.96 -25.47 19.88
N GLU A 227 5.78 -26.64 20.50
CA GLU A 227 4.49 -27.35 20.52
C GLU A 227 3.51 -26.74 21.54
N SER A 228 4.02 -26.19 22.66
CA SER A 228 3.18 -25.60 23.70
C SER A 228 2.86 -24.12 23.46
N GLY A 229 3.59 -23.46 22.56
CA GLY A 229 3.57 -22.00 22.38
C GLY A 229 4.46 -21.21 23.35
N ILE A 230 5.38 -21.89 24.05
CA ILE A 230 6.39 -21.32 24.96
C ILE A 230 7.76 -21.30 24.28
N ALA A 231 8.47 -20.17 24.36
CA ALA A 231 9.89 -20.05 24.01
C ALA A 231 10.65 -19.39 25.17
N GLY A 232 10.97 -20.18 26.20
CA GLY A 232 11.62 -19.75 27.44
C GLY A 232 11.38 -20.70 28.61
N ASP A 233 11.69 -20.25 29.82
CA ASP A 233 11.54 -21.04 31.06
C ASP A 233 10.45 -20.48 32.00
N ALA A 234 9.18 -20.70 31.64
CA ALA A 234 8.07 -20.24 32.47
C ALA A 234 8.03 -20.89 33.87
N ALA A 235 8.62 -22.08 34.04
CA ALA A 235 8.68 -22.77 35.32
C ALA A 235 9.56 -22.04 36.37
N ALA A 236 10.57 -21.28 35.92
CA ALA A 236 11.42 -20.46 36.79
C ALA A 236 10.73 -19.18 37.32
N ALA A 237 9.54 -18.84 36.79
CA ALA A 237 8.92 -17.53 36.98
C ALA A 237 8.41 -17.26 38.41
N SER A 238 8.65 -16.03 38.90
CA SER A 238 8.24 -15.59 40.22
C SER A 238 7.69 -14.16 40.26
N ALA A 239 6.70 -13.94 41.12
CA ALA A 239 6.14 -12.61 41.36
C ALA A 239 7.15 -11.64 42.02
N GLU A 240 8.20 -12.16 42.67
CA GLU A 240 9.30 -11.36 43.20
C GLU A 240 10.18 -10.82 42.07
N LYS A 241 10.60 -11.67 41.14
CA LYS A 241 11.37 -11.26 39.95
C LYS A 241 10.58 -10.24 39.11
N GLY A 242 9.28 -10.47 38.89
CA GLY A 242 8.43 -9.52 38.17
C GLY A 242 8.35 -8.13 38.82
N ARG A 243 8.27 -8.06 40.15
CA ARG A 243 8.34 -6.78 40.88
C ARG A 243 9.72 -6.14 40.73
N ALA A 244 10.80 -6.92 40.82
CA ALA A 244 12.16 -6.41 40.65
C ALA A 244 12.42 -5.86 39.23
N ILE A 245 11.87 -6.50 38.20
CA ILE A 245 11.85 -6.02 36.81
C ILE A 245 11.12 -4.67 36.71
N LEU A 246 9.89 -4.58 37.22
CA LEU A 246 9.09 -3.35 37.18
C LEU A 246 9.74 -2.20 37.98
N GLU A 247 10.28 -2.49 39.16
CA GLU A 247 10.97 -1.52 40.02
C GLU A 247 12.45 -1.28 39.63
N ARG A 248 12.95 -1.92 38.56
CA ARG A 248 14.35 -1.87 38.08
C ARG A 248 15.41 -2.18 39.16
N ARG A 249 15.07 -2.98 40.17
CA ARG A 249 15.96 -3.28 41.31
C ARG A 249 17.00 -4.33 40.95
N GLY A 250 18.23 -3.90 40.67
CA GLY A 250 19.34 -4.81 40.37
C GLY A 250 20.00 -4.58 39.01
N ASP A 251 19.48 -3.65 38.22
CA ASP A 251 20.14 -3.19 36.99
C ASP A 251 21.39 -2.34 37.34
N PRO A 252 22.62 -2.77 36.98
CA PRO A 252 23.84 -1.98 37.22
C PRO A 252 23.90 -0.68 36.40
N ALA A 253 23.12 -0.52 35.32
CA ALA A 253 23.04 0.72 34.55
C ALA A 253 22.11 1.77 35.21
N GLY A 254 21.18 1.34 36.07
CA GLY A 254 20.06 2.15 36.56
C GLY A 254 20.39 3.34 37.46
N ARG A 255 21.63 3.50 37.93
CA ARG A 255 22.04 4.63 38.82
C ARG A 255 22.81 5.76 38.14
N GLY A 256 23.28 5.58 36.90
CA GLY A 256 24.10 6.58 36.19
C GLY A 256 23.49 7.13 34.90
N ALA A 257 22.64 6.36 34.22
CA ALA A 257 22.22 6.69 32.85
C ALA A 257 21.23 7.86 32.71
N ALA A 258 20.60 8.34 33.79
CA ALA A 258 19.66 9.46 33.72
C ALA A 258 20.32 10.82 33.42
N GLY A 259 21.64 10.96 33.62
CA GLY A 259 22.39 12.20 33.38
C GLY A 259 23.08 12.29 32.02
N ASP A 260 23.40 11.16 31.38
CA ASP A 260 24.33 11.13 30.23
C ASP A 260 23.84 10.24 29.06
N ALA A 261 22.68 9.58 29.20
CA ALA A 261 21.98 8.99 28.07
C ALA A 261 21.26 10.09 27.26
N ALA A 262 22.05 10.93 26.58
CA ALA A 262 21.55 11.79 25.52
C ALA A 262 20.73 10.95 24.54
N LEU A 263 19.42 11.18 24.57
CA LEU A 263 18.39 10.38 23.91
C LEU A 263 18.76 10.22 22.41
N ARG A 264 19.36 9.08 22.03
CA ARG A 264 19.70 8.76 20.63
C ARG A 264 18.45 8.38 19.85
N LEU A 265 17.53 9.34 19.78
CA LEU A 265 16.51 9.44 18.77
C LEU A 265 17.22 9.36 17.41
N ARG A 266 17.14 8.21 16.75
CA ARG A 266 17.56 8.08 15.35
C ARG A 266 16.59 8.85 14.46
N GLY A 267 16.77 10.16 14.40
CA GLY A 267 16.32 10.95 13.26
C GLY A 267 17.08 10.48 12.04
N GLY A 268 16.37 9.99 11.02
CA GLY A 268 16.97 9.62 9.75
C GLY A 268 17.31 10.87 8.94
N GLU A 269 18.49 11.45 9.16
CA GLU A 269 19.10 12.36 8.18
C GLU A 269 19.79 11.54 7.09
N ASP A 270 19.04 11.13 6.06
CA ASP A 270 19.63 10.70 4.79
C ASP A 270 20.21 11.92 4.06
N ARG A 271 21.46 12.27 4.40
CA ARG A 271 22.21 13.28 3.65
C ARG A 271 22.65 12.71 2.29
N LEU A 272 22.04 13.23 1.23
CA LEU A 272 22.49 13.01 -0.14
C LEU A 272 23.98 13.41 -0.28
N PRO A 273 24.85 12.56 -0.86
CA PRO A 273 26.25 12.92 -1.04
C PRO A 273 26.40 13.91 -2.20
N ALA A 274 26.76 15.16 -1.87
CA ALA A 274 27.23 16.14 -2.84
C ALA A 274 28.59 15.70 -3.43
N GLY A 275 28.79 15.96 -4.72
CA GLY A 275 29.97 15.50 -5.45
C GLY A 275 31.25 16.31 -5.19
N ALA A 276 32.36 15.59 -5.09
CA ALA A 276 33.72 16.05 -5.41
C ALA A 276 34.51 14.78 -5.81
N GLY A 277 35.38 14.77 -6.83
CA GLY A 277 36.44 15.76 -7.02
C GLY A 277 37.71 15.15 -6.42
N GLY A 278 38.54 14.52 -7.25
CA GLY A 278 39.48 13.51 -6.76
C GLY A 278 40.78 14.05 -6.15
N ARG A 279 41.42 13.22 -5.32
CA ARG A 279 42.89 13.01 -5.29
C ARG A 279 43.25 11.82 -4.38
N ARG A 280 44.10 10.93 -4.90
CA ARG A 280 44.98 9.98 -4.18
C ARG A 280 46.44 10.49 -4.35
N PRO A 281 47.48 9.92 -3.72
CA PRO A 281 47.52 8.83 -2.73
C PRO A 281 48.36 9.12 -1.46
N GLY A 282 48.26 8.23 -0.45
CA GLY A 282 49.28 8.01 0.58
C GLY A 282 49.30 6.50 0.92
N ARG A 283 50.44 5.82 0.75
CA ARG A 283 50.50 4.34 0.68
C ARG A 283 51.73 3.78 1.41
N LYS A 284 51.51 2.83 2.32
CA LYS A 284 52.38 1.74 2.84
C LYS A 284 51.69 1.22 4.12
N GLY A 285 51.54 -0.07 4.42
CA GLY A 285 52.09 -1.33 3.89
C GLY A 285 52.36 -2.25 5.10
N ARG A 286 52.38 -3.59 5.03
CA ARG A 286 52.23 -4.53 3.90
C ARG A 286 52.03 -5.97 4.46
N GLU A 287 51.72 -6.89 3.54
CA GLU A 287 51.84 -8.38 3.58
C GLU A 287 50.61 -9.14 4.10
N GLU A 288 50.02 -10.14 3.40
CA GLU A 288 50.27 -10.79 2.07
C GLU A 288 48.98 -10.70 1.18
N GLY A 289 48.79 -11.29 -0.03
CA GLY A 289 49.62 -12.14 -0.92
C GLY A 289 49.09 -13.58 -1.05
N GLY A 290 48.86 -14.19 -2.23
CA GLY A 290 48.53 -13.64 -3.56
C GLY A 290 48.85 -14.60 -4.74
N LEU A 291 47.85 -14.99 -5.56
CA LEU A 291 48.08 -15.52 -6.93
C LEU A 291 46.92 -15.21 -7.89
N MET A 292 47.18 -15.32 -9.21
CA MET A 292 46.54 -14.62 -10.34
C MET A 292 46.48 -15.60 -11.55
N MET A 293 45.46 -15.66 -12.43
CA MET A 293 45.48 -15.01 -13.77
C MET A 293 44.32 -15.47 -14.70
N TYR A 294 43.68 -14.51 -15.37
CA TYR A 294 43.16 -14.42 -16.76
C TYR A 294 42.81 -15.63 -17.68
N ARG A 295 41.63 -15.53 -18.34
CA ARG A 295 41.36 -15.41 -19.82
C ARG A 295 39.83 -15.31 -20.07
N GLY A 296 39.27 -14.70 -21.11
CA GLY A 296 39.78 -13.90 -22.24
C GLY A 296 38.64 -13.06 -22.87
N THR A 297 38.92 -11.86 -23.41
CA THR A 297 38.97 -11.51 -24.86
C THR A 297 37.63 -11.30 -25.58
N GLY A 298 37.35 -10.07 -26.03
CA GLY A 298 36.14 -9.74 -26.80
C GLY A 298 35.91 -8.25 -27.11
N THR A 299 36.91 -7.52 -27.61
CA THR A 299 36.71 -6.16 -28.15
C THR A 299 36.28 -6.20 -29.62
N THR A 300 35.09 -5.65 -29.91
CA THR A 300 34.73 -5.22 -31.27
C THR A 300 34.27 -3.76 -31.21
N THR A 301 35.17 -2.85 -31.57
CA THR A 301 34.82 -1.44 -31.80
C THR A 301 34.24 -1.31 -33.21
N LEU A 302 32.94 -1.05 -33.31
CA LEU A 302 32.30 -0.77 -34.60
C LEU A 302 32.20 0.75 -34.79
N HIS A 303 33.08 1.28 -35.63
CA HIS A 303 33.02 2.67 -36.08
C HIS A 303 31.79 2.88 -36.95
N VAL A 304 30.91 3.81 -36.57
CA VAL A 304 29.84 4.31 -37.44
C VAL A 304 30.18 5.74 -37.85
N THR A 305 30.62 5.91 -39.09
CA THR A 305 30.89 7.20 -39.70
C THR A 305 29.57 7.90 -40.00
N ILE A 306 29.35 9.09 -39.44
CA ILE A 306 28.21 9.94 -39.81
C ILE A 306 28.54 10.61 -41.15
N GLY A 307 27.99 10.06 -42.24
CA GLY A 307 28.02 10.73 -43.55
C GLY A 307 27.10 11.95 -43.55
N GLN A 308 27.58 13.07 -44.09
CA GLN A 308 26.72 14.21 -44.40
C GLN A 308 25.83 13.87 -45.61
N PRO A 309 24.56 14.30 -45.66
CA PRO A 309 23.73 14.14 -46.85
C PRO A 309 24.21 15.05 -47.98
N ASP A 310 24.45 14.49 -49.16
CA ASP A 310 24.77 15.25 -50.36
C ASP A 310 23.59 16.12 -50.82
N THR A 311 23.91 17.34 -51.27
CA THR A 311 22.93 18.33 -51.75
C THR A 311 22.96 18.45 -53.28
N ALA A 312 22.04 17.77 -53.98
CA ALA A 312 21.51 18.08 -55.32
C ALA A 312 20.69 16.87 -55.85
N ALA A 313 19.66 17.00 -56.70
CA ALA A 313 18.74 18.09 -57.04
C ALA A 313 17.61 17.50 -57.91
N ASP A 314 16.38 18.01 -57.85
CA ASP A 314 15.58 18.22 -59.07
C ASP A 314 14.64 19.41 -58.90
N GLN A 315 14.58 20.27 -59.92
CA GLN A 315 13.63 21.37 -60.04
C GLN A 315 12.62 21.02 -61.13
N ARG A 316 11.39 20.67 -60.76
CA ARG A 316 10.29 20.66 -61.73
C ARG A 316 9.13 21.53 -61.26
N ARG A 317 8.82 22.51 -62.11
CA ARG A 317 7.76 23.50 -61.90
C ARG A 317 6.38 22.89 -62.19
N GLY A 318 5.40 23.29 -61.39
CA GLY A 318 4.10 23.74 -61.89
C GLY A 318 3.09 22.68 -62.34
N ALA A 319 2.17 22.35 -61.44
CA ALA A 319 0.77 22.09 -61.78
C ALA A 319 -0.11 22.47 -60.57
N ARG A 320 -1.21 23.21 -60.81
CA ARG A 320 -2.32 23.30 -59.84
C ARG A 320 -3.29 22.17 -60.17
N PRO A 321 -3.58 21.22 -59.27
CA PRO A 321 -4.76 20.36 -59.39
C PRO A 321 -5.99 21.21 -59.07
N GLY A 322 -7.03 21.11 -59.90
CA GLY A 322 -8.31 21.78 -59.64
C GLY A 322 -9.08 21.10 -58.49
N GLU A 323 -10.08 21.81 -57.97
CA GLU A 323 -11.01 21.27 -56.98
C GLU A 323 -11.72 20.03 -57.53
N ALA A 324 -11.46 18.87 -56.93
CA ALA A 324 -12.37 17.74 -57.02
C ALA A 324 -13.62 18.05 -56.19
N PRO A 325 -14.83 17.65 -56.63
CA PRO A 325 -16.06 17.95 -55.90
C PRO A 325 -16.00 17.36 -54.48
N SER A 326 -16.24 18.20 -53.48
CA SER A 326 -16.25 17.79 -52.08
C SER A 326 -17.28 16.67 -51.88
N ALA A 327 -16.85 15.52 -51.38
CA ALA A 327 -17.75 14.53 -50.83
C ALA A 327 -18.64 15.18 -49.76
N PRO A 328 -19.92 14.78 -49.65
CA PRO A 328 -20.80 15.35 -48.62
C PRO A 328 -20.16 15.15 -47.25
N ALA A 329 -20.11 16.22 -46.46
CA ALA A 329 -19.57 16.15 -45.11
C ALA A 329 -20.34 15.08 -44.31
N PRO A 330 -19.65 14.21 -43.55
CA PRO A 330 -20.33 13.22 -42.73
C PRO A 330 -21.24 13.95 -41.74
N GLU A 331 -22.48 13.47 -41.60
CA GLU A 331 -23.40 13.97 -40.57
C GLU A 331 -22.73 13.81 -39.21
N LEU A 332 -22.47 14.93 -38.53
CA LEU A 332 -21.73 14.94 -37.27
C LEU A 332 -22.61 14.38 -36.15
N THR A 333 -22.52 13.07 -35.94
CA THR A 333 -23.07 12.40 -34.74
C THR A 333 -22.56 13.14 -33.49
N PRO A 334 -23.43 13.56 -32.57
CA PRO A 334 -23.01 14.30 -31.39
C PRO A 334 -22.05 13.45 -30.53
N PRO A 335 -21.02 14.04 -29.89
CA PRO A 335 -20.08 13.29 -29.06
C PRO A 335 -20.79 12.57 -27.90
N LEU A 336 -20.32 11.37 -27.58
CA LEU A 336 -20.75 10.61 -26.42
C LEU A 336 -20.26 11.26 -25.12
N VAL A 337 -19.01 11.75 -25.12
CA VAL A 337 -18.43 12.49 -24.00
C VAL A 337 -17.80 13.77 -24.55
N THR A 338 -18.09 14.89 -23.90
CA THR A 338 -17.55 16.20 -24.24
C THR A 338 -16.94 16.83 -22.99
N MET A 339 -15.67 17.19 -23.07
CA MET A 339 -14.92 17.98 -22.10
C MET A 339 -14.65 19.35 -22.71
N LYS A 340 -15.02 20.43 -22.01
CA LYS A 340 -14.70 21.80 -22.42
C LYS A 340 -13.96 22.52 -21.31
N SER A 341 -12.70 22.88 -21.57
CA SER A 341 -11.74 23.51 -20.66
C SER A 341 -11.74 22.88 -19.25
N LEU A 342 -11.86 21.56 -19.19
CA LEU A 342 -12.10 20.81 -17.96
C LEU A 342 -10.89 20.91 -17.04
N SER A 343 -11.12 21.43 -15.84
CA SER A 343 -10.08 21.71 -14.85
C SER A 343 -10.41 21.08 -13.50
N LYS A 344 -9.37 20.60 -12.80
CA LYS A 344 -9.52 19.99 -11.47
C LYS A 344 -8.37 20.34 -10.55
N MET A 345 -8.68 21.12 -9.52
CA MET A 345 -7.84 21.32 -8.34
C MET A 345 -8.36 20.47 -7.16
N TYR A 346 -7.43 19.91 -6.38
CA TYR A 346 -7.73 19.24 -5.11
C TYR A 346 -7.56 20.22 -3.93
N GLY A 347 -8.20 19.94 -2.79
CA GLY A 347 -8.22 20.84 -1.63
C GLY A 347 -6.84 21.10 -0.98
N ASN A 348 -5.82 20.34 -1.34
CA ASN A 348 -4.41 20.57 -0.98
C ASN A 348 -3.66 21.51 -1.96
N GLY A 349 -4.38 22.19 -2.87
CA GLY A 349 -3.81 23.06 -3.90
C GLY A 349 -3.26 22.33 -5.14
N THR A 350 -3.32 21.00 -5.21
CA THR A 350 -2.79 20.25 -6.37
C THR A 350 -3.70 20.45 -7.59
N ALA A 351 -3.21 21.15 -8.61
CA ALA A 351 -3.81 21.20 -9.93
C ALA A 351 -3.55 19.87 -10.68
N ALA A 352 -4.57 19.02 -10.75
CA ALA A 352 -4.49 17.70 -11.37
C ALA A 352 -4.83 17.73 -12.87
N LEU A 353 -5.80 18.58 -13.25
CA LEU A 353 -6.18 18.85 -14.64
C LEU A 353 -6.29 20.35 -14.86
N GLN A 354 -5.91 20.82 -16.03
CA GLN A 354 -6.05 22.22 -16.43
C GLN A 354 -6.42 22.29 -17.92
N ASP A 355 -7.52 22.98 -18.23
CA ASP A 355 -7.94 23.33 -19.58
C ASP A 355 -7.96 22.12 -20.55
N VAL A 356 -8.58 21.01 -20.12
CA VAL A 356 -8.72 19.80 -20.95
C VAL A 356 -9.98 19.91 -21.83
N ASP A 357 -9.76 20.05 -23.13
CA ASP A 357 -10.78 20.03 -24.18
C ASP A 357 -10.66 18.69 -24.94
N LEU A 358 -11.74 17.91 -24.99
CA LEU A 358 -11.77 16.59 -25.64
C LEU A 358 -13.20 16.13 -25.96
N ASP A 359 -13.45 15.78 -27.22
CA ASP A 359 -14.67 15.10 -27.65
C ASP A 359 -14.38 13.63 -28.00
N ILE A 360 -15.29 12.74 -27.61
CA ILE A 360 -15.20 11.28 -27.73
C ILE A 360 -16.47 10.77 -28.40
N THR A 361 -16.36 9.99 -29.46
CA THR A 361 -17.51 9.52 -30.25
C THR A 361 -18.07 8.18 -29.74
N GLU A 362 -19.33 7.86 -30.10
CA GLU A 362 -19.91 6.54 -29.80
C GLU A 362 -19.18 5.45 -30.58
N GLY A 363 -18.90 4.32 -29.92
CA GLY A 363 -18.19 3.17 -30.48
C GLY A 363 -16.67 3.33 -30.47
N GLU A 364 -16.11 4.43 -29.97
CA GLU A 364 -14.67 4.67 -29.95
C GLU A 364 -13.94 3.80 -28.90
N PHE A 365 -12.71 3.35 -29.22
CA PHE A 365 -11.78 2.78 -28.24
C PHE A 365 -10.63 3.78 -28.03
N LEU A 366 -10.68 4.56 -26.95
CA LEU A 366 -9.77 5.66 -26.71
C LEU A 366 -8.80 5.33 -25.56
N CYS A 367 -7.50 5.32 -25.86
CA CYS A 367 -6.46 5.05 -24.87
C CYS A 367 -5.79 6.34 -24.35
N PHE A 368 -5.74 6.53 -23.04
CA PHE A 368 -4.99 7.60 -22.39
C PHE A 368 -3.62 7.09 -21.95
N VAL A 369 -2.57 7.75 -22.43
CA VAL A 369 -1.17 7.50 -22.05
C VAL A 369 -0.54 8.75 -21.46
N GLY A 370 0.42 8.58 -20.56
CA GLY A 370 1.14 9.70 -19.96
C GLY A 370 1.84 9.33 -18.65
N PRO A 371 2.77 10.15 -18.14
CA PRO A 371 3.53 9.85 -16.93
C PRO A 371 2.68 9.67 -15.67
N SER A 372 3.27 9.06 -14.62
CA SER A 372 2.56 8.88 -13.34
C SER A 372 2.12 10.21 -12.74
N GLY A 373 0.83 10.32 -12.45
CA GLY A 373 0.24 11.55 -11.88
C GLY A 373 -0.06 12.67 -12.88
N CYS A 374 -0.10 12.43 -14.19
CA CYS A 374 -0.59 13.38 -15.20
C CYS A 374 -2.13 13.57 -15.24
N GLY A 375 -2.88 12.99 -14.30
CA GLY A 375 -4.32 13.23 -14.16
C GLY A 375 -5.26 12.22 -14.84
N LYS A 376 -4.77 11.18 -15.54
CA LYS A 376 -5.60 10.14 -16.22
C LYS A 376 -6.75 9.60 -15.34
N SER A 377 -6.42 9.05 -14.17
CA SER A 377 -7.39 8.55 -13.19
C SER A 377 -8.29 9.65 -12.60
N THR A 378 -7.89 10.93 -12.68
CA THR A 378 -8.75 12.08 -12.30
C THR A 378 -9.80 12.33 -13.39
N VAL A 379 -9.42 12.33 -14.67
CA VAL A 379 -10.38 12.39 -15.80
C VAL A 379 -11.43 11.29 -15.64
N PHE A 380 -11.00 10.04 -15.42
CA PHE A 380 -11.92 8.90 -15.30
C PHE A 380 -12.85 9.01 -14.09
N LYS A 381 -12.36 9.50 -12.94
CA LYS A 381 -13.21 9.77 -11.77
C LYS A 381 -14.24 10.87 -12.03
N LEU A 382 -13.91 11.90 -12.82
CA LEU A 382 -14.88 12.93 -13.23
C LEU A 382 -15.94 12.36 -14.19
N ILE A 383 -15.53 11.57 -15.19
CA ILE A 383 -16.44 10.88 -16.12
C ILE A 383 -17.37 9.90 -15.37
N ALA A 384 -16.85 9.16 -14.40
CA ALA A 384 -17.66 8.30 -13.53
C ALA A 384 -18.56 9.07 -12.52
N GLY A 385 -18.54 10.41 -12.51
CA GLY A 385 -19.28 11.22 -11.54
C GLY A 385 -18.85 11.00 -10.07
N LEU A 386 -17.62 10.52 -9.85
CA LEU A 386 -17.01 10.29 -8.53
C LEU A 386 -16.28 11.52 -7.98
N GLY A 387 -16.35 12.64 -8.69
CA GLY A 387 -15.94 13.96 -8.25
C GLY A 387 -16.50 15.04 -9.17
N GLU A 388 -16.43 16.29 -8.74
CA GLU A 388 -16.86 17.44 -9.52
C GLU A 388 -15.64 18.22 -10.04
N PRO A 389 -15.68 18.76 -11.27
CA PRO A 389 -14.62 19.63 -11.78
C PRO A 389 -14.56 20.94 -10.99
N THR A 390 -13.42 21.63 -10.98
CA THR A 390 -13.29 22.98 -10.42
C THR A 390 -13.41 24.08 -11.47
N GLY A 391 -13.46 23.72 -12.76
CA GLY A 391 -13.68 24.62 -13.88
C GLY A 391 -13.97 23.84 -15.17
N GLY A 392 -14.53 24.54 -16.16
CA GLY A 392 -15.00 23.93 -17.40
C GLY A 392 -16.30 23.14 -17.25
N SER A 393 -16.66 22.37 -18.27
CA SER A 393 -17.86 21.52 -18.29
C SER A 393 -17.57 20.12 -18.81
N LEU A 394 -18.32 19.14 -18.32
CA LEU A 394 -18.27 17.74 -18.74
C LEU A 394 -19.69 17.21 -18.93
N SER A 395 -19.98 16.67 -20.11
CA SER A 395 -21.25 16.01 -20.42
C SER A 395 -21.02 14.61 -21.00
N ILE A 396 -21.95 13.69 -20.71
CA ILE A 396 -21.95 12.29 -21.14
C ILE A 396 -23.35 11.96 -21.64
N LEU A 397 -23.50 11.52 -22.88
CA LEU A 397 -24.81 11.24 -23.52
C LEU A 397 -25.78 12.44 -23.47
N GLY A 398 -25.24 13.67 -23.52
CA GLY A 398 -26.00 14.91 -23.32
C GLY A 398 -26.47 15.19 -21.89
N LEU A 399 -26.06 14.35 -20.92
CA LEU A 399 -26.40 14.45 -19.50
C LEU A 399 -25.19 14.89 -18.67
N THR A 400 -25.40 15.23 -17.39
CA THR A 400 -24.29 15.32 -16.43
C THR A 400 -23.75 13.92 -16.08
N PRO A 401 -22.48 13.78 -15.66
CA PRO A 401 -21.92 12.49 -15.20
C PRO A 401 -22.72 11.82 -14.08
N LYS A 402 -23.33 12.62 -13.20
CA LYS A 402 -24.15 12.15 -12.09
C LYS A 402 -25.47 11.51 -12.57
N GLU A 403 -26.03 11.99 -13.66
CA GLU A 403 -27.25 11.46 -14.28
C GLU A 403 -26.96 10.23 -15.13
N ALA A 404 -25.92 10.27 -15.97
CA ALA A 404 -25.46 9.11 -16.75
C ALA A 404 -25.11 7.91 -15.84
N ARG A 405 -24.47 8.17 -14.69
CA ARG A 405 -24.25 7.13 -13.66
C ARG A 405 -25.55 6.60 -13.06
N ARG A 406 -26.55 7.45 -12.75
CA ARG A 406 -27.86 6.98 -12.24
C ARG A 406 -28.58 6.09 -13.25
N ARG A 407 -28.47 6.39 -14.54
CA ARG A 407 -29.00 5.54 -15.63
C ARG A 407 -28.21 4.25 -15.84
N SER A 408 -27.08 4.09 -15.15
CA SER A 408 -26.19 2.92 -15.23
C SER A 408 -25.72 2.63 -16.66
N GLU A 409 -25.44 3.70 -17.41
CA GLU A 409 -24.89 3.69 -18.77
C GLU A 409 -23.35 3.62 -18.77
N ILE A 410 -22.73 3.88 -17.62
CA ILE A 410 -21.28 3.87 -17.38
C ILE A 410 -20.93 2.69 -16.47
N ALA A 411 -19.92 1.90 -16.84
CA ALA A 411 -19.26 0.94 -15.95
C ALA A 411 -17.78 1.32 -15.76
N PHE A 412 -17.21 1.01 -14.59
CA PHE A 412 -15.83 1.38 -14.25
C PHE A 412 -15.08 0.20 -13.63
N VAL A 413 -14.03 -0.26 -14.32
CA VAL A 413 -12.99 -1.15 -13.81
C VAL A 413 -11.86 -0.30 -13.24
N PHE A 414 -11.73 -0.30 -11.91
CA PHE A 414 -10.62 0.34 -11.19
C PHE A 414 -9.37 -0.54 -11.24
N GLN A 415 -8.20 0.07 -11.06
CA GLN A 415 -6.91 -0.62 -10.84
C GLN A 415 -6.98 -1.64 -9.70
N ASP A 416 -7.65 -1.28 -8.59
CA ASP A 416 -8.02 -2.22 -7.53
C ASP A 416 -9.28 -3.01 -7.90
N HIS A 417 -9.16 -4.34 -7.92
CA HIS A 417 -10.24 -5.25 -8.33
C HIS A 417 -11.56 -5.09 -7.54
N THR A 418 -11.53 -4.48 -6.34
CA THR A 418 -12.72 -4.00 -5.58
C THR A 418 -13.89 -4.99 -5.51
N LEU A 419 -13.60 -6.28 -5.35
CA LEU A 419 -14.58 -7.36 -5.24
C LEU A 419 -15.08 -7.46 -3.79
N LEU A 420 -16.34 -7.85 -3.60
CA LEU A 420 -16.90 -8.18 -2.29
C LEU A 420 -16.25 -9.48 -1.77
N PRO A 421 -15.39 -9.44 -0.74
CA PRO A 421 -14.52 -10.57 -0.38
C PRO A 421 -15.28 -11.75 0.25
N TRP A 422 -16.47 -11.51 0.79
CA TRP A 422 -17.39 -12.49 1.37
C TRP A 422 -18.38 -13.10 0.36
N SER A 423 -18.38 -12.63 -0.89
CA SER A 423 -19.37 -12.99 -1.91
C SER A 423 -18.72 -13.84 -3.01
N SER A 424 -19.47 -14.74 -3.66
CA SER A 424 -18.91 -15.59 -4.72
C SER A 424 -18.52 -14.77 -5.96
N VAL A 425 -17.77 -15.37 -6.87
CA VAL A 425 -17.47 -14.80 -8.20
C VAL A 425 -18.77 -14.50 -8.96
N GLN A 426 -19.70 -15.45 -8.99
CA GLN A 426 -21.00 -15.28 -9.62
C GLN A 426 -21.78 -14.11 -8.99
N ASP A 427 -21.88 -14.05 -7.67
CA ASP A 427 -22.59 -12.97 -6.97
C ASP A 427 -21.94 -11.60 -7.17
N ASN A 428 -20.60 -11.54 -7.21
CA ASN A 428 -19.87 -10.31 -7.56
C ASN A 428 -20.24 -9.79 -8.95
N VAL A 429 -20.39 -10.68 -9.93
CA VAL A 429 -20.78 -10.32 -11.31
C VAL A 429 -22.27 -10.00 -11.42
N MET A 430 -23.13 -10.69 -10.66
CA MET A 430 -24.58 -10.41 -10.62
C MET A 430 -24.91 -9.09 -9.91
N LEU A 431 -24.08 -8.62 -8.98
CA LEU A 431 -24.37 -7.46 -8.11
C LEU A 431 -24.88 -6.21 -8.88
N PRO A 432 -24.25 -5.74 -9.98
CA PRO A 432 -24.76 -4.59 -10.71
C PRO A 432 -26.14 -4.83 -11.36
N LEU A 433 -26.42 -6.06 -11.80
CA LEU A 433 -27.72 -6.44 -12.36
C LEU A 433 -28.80 -6.53 -11.27
N GLN A 434 -28.43 -7.01 -10.08
CA GLN A 434 -29.29 -6.97 -8.89
C GLN A 434 -29.63 -5.53 -8.50
N LEU A 435 -28.68 -4.60 -8.55
CA LEU A 435 -28.92 -3.17 -8.30
C LEU A 435 -29.78 -2.51 -9.39
N LYS A 436 -29.74 -2.99 -10.64
CA LYS A 436 -30.68 -2.61 -11.72
C LYS A 436 -32.08 -3.22 -11.56
N GLY A 437 -32.30 -4.16 -10.63
CA GLY A 437 -33.58 -4.85 -10.45
C GLY A 437 -33.87 -5.94 -11.49
N VAL A 438 -32.86 -6.41 -12.24
CA VAL A 438 -33.00 -7.45 -13.26
C VAL A 438 -33.45 -8.78 -12.61
N PRO A 439 -34.33 -9.59 -13.23
CA PRO A 439 -34.76 -10.88 -12.66
C PRO A 439 -33.60 -11.84 -12.39
N LYS A 440 -33.64 -12.55 -11.26
CA LYS A 440 -32.54 -13.43 -10.78
C LYS A 440 -32.13 -14.54 -11.77
N ARG A 441 -33.02 -14.95 -12.68
CA ARG A 441 -32.69 -15.89 -13.76
C ARG A 441 -31.76 -15.23 -14.80
N GLU A 442 -32.17 -14.09 -15.33
CA GLU A 442 -31.38 -13.29 -16.29
C GLU A 442 -30.05 -12.83 -15.69
N GLN A 443 -30.01 -12.47 -14.40
CA GLN A 443 -28.75 -12.18 -13.69
C GLN A 443 -27.75 -13.34 -13.80
N ARG A 444 -28.21 -14.58 -13.60
CA ARG A 444 -27.37 -15.78 -13.64
C ARG A 444 -26.92 -16.12 -15.05
N GLU A 445 -27.84 -16.05 -16.01
CA GLU A 445 -27.56 -16.30 -17.44
C GLU A 445 -26.52 -15.31 -17.97
N GLU A 446 -26.66 -14.02 -17.67
CA GLU A 446 -25.66 -13.02 -18.07
C GLU A 446 -24.34 -13.17 -17.31
N ALA A 447 -24.37 -13.46 -16.01
CA ALA A 447 -23.16 -13.68 -15.22
C ALA A 447 -22.35 -14.90 -15.70
N GLU A 448 -23.01 -16.00 -16.05
CA GLU A 448 -22.37 -17.18 -16.65
C GLU A 448 -21.73 -16.80 -18.01
N ARG A 449 -22.48 -16.10 -18.88
CA ARG A 449 -22.00 -15.65 -20.19
C ARG A 449 -20.73 -14.79 -20.10
N VAL A 450 -20.69 -13.81 -19.21
CA VAL A 450 -19.50 -12.93 -19.07
C VAL A 450 -18.36 -13.59 -18.30
N LEU A 451 -18.61 -14.61 -17.48
CA LEU A 451 -17.56 -15.39 -16.82
C LEU A 451 -16.93 -16.42 -17.74
N GLU A 452 -17.70 -17.01 -18.67
CA GLU A 452 -17.19 -17.83 -19.77
C GLU A 452 -16.25 -17.02 -20.66
N LEU A 453 -16.69 -15.83 -21.06
CA LEU A 453 -15.94 -14.85 -21.86
C LEU A 453 -14.58 -14.46 -21.27
N VAL A 454 -14.44 -14.35 -19.94
CA VAL A 454 -13.13 -14.08 -19.29
C VAL A 454 -12.40 -15.35 -18.82
N GLY A 455 -12.85 -16.54 -19.23
CA GLY A 455 -12.23 -17.83 -18.89
C GLY A 455 -12.26 -18.14 -17.38
N LEU A 456 -13.39 -17.86 -16.71
CA LEU A 456 -13.62 -18.08 -15.28
C LEU A 456 -14.96 -18.77 -14.94
N LYS A 457 -15.62 -19.41 -15.92
CA LYS A 457 -16.88 -20.15 -15.74
C LYS A 457 -16.80 -21.18 -14.60
N ASP A 458 -15.72 -21.97 -14.56
CA ASP A 458 -15.51 -22.99 -13.52
C ASP A 458 -15.30 -22.41 -12.11
N TYR A 459 -14.94 -21.13 -12.02
CA TYR A 459 -14.68 -20.41 -10.77
C TYR A 459 -15.90 -19.66 -10.24
N MET A 460 -17.09 -19.76 -10.86
CA MET A 460 -18.33 -19.09 -10.44
C MET A 460 -18.62 -19.16 -8.92
N LYS A 461 -18.35 -20.32 -8.29
CA LYS A 461 -18.61 -20.56 -6.86
C LYS A 461 -17.46 -20.18 -5.93
N ALA A 462 -16.29 -19.82 -6.47
CA ALA A 462 -15.14 -19.43 -5.66
C ALA A 462 -15.38 -18.08 -4.98
N LEU A 463 -14.71 -17.86 -3.85
CA LEU A 463 -14.60 -16.56 -3.19
C LEU A 463 -13.35 -15.81 -3.72
N PRO A 464 -13.32 -14.47 -3.74
CA PRO A 464 -12.16 -13.70 -4.19
C PRO A 464 -10.83 -14.09 -3.54
N ARG A 465 -10.84 -14.54 -2.27
CA ARG A 465 -9.63 -15.02 -1.56
C ARG A 465 -9.01 -16.30 -2.16
N GLN A 466 -9.75 -17.05 -2.98
CA GLN A 466 -9.30 -18.27 -3.66
C GLN A 466 -8.77 -18.00 -5.08
N LEU A 467 -8.70 -16.73 -5.50
CA LEU A 467 -8.32 -16.30 -6.84
C LEU A 467 -6.95 -15.63 -6.84
N SER A 468 -6.16 -15.83 -7.90
CA SER A 468 -4.96 -15.02 -8.15
C SER A 468 -5.34 -13.55 -8.42
N GLY A 469 -4.37 -12.62 -8.32
CA GLY A 469 -4.60 -11.20 -8.64
C GLY A 469 -5.22 -10.99 -10.02
N GLY A 470 -4.68 -11.68 -11.04
CA GLY A 470 -5.22 -11.61 -12.40
C GLY A 470 -6.60 -12.23 -12.56
N MET A 471 -6.92 -13.31 -11.84
CA MET A 471 -8.29 -13.85 -11.81
C MET A 471 -9.27 -12.86 -11.17
N LYS A 472 -8.92 -12.21 -10.05
CA LYS A 472 -9.77 -11.17 -9.44
C LYS A 472 -10.04 -10.02 -10.41
N MET A 473 -9.03 -9.64 -11.20
CA MET A 473 -9.17 -8.57 -12.17
C MET A 473 -10.12 -8.95 -13.32
N ARG A 474 -10.00 -10.16 -13.84
CA ARG A 474 -10.95 -10.75 -14.81
C ARG A 474 -12.40 -10.75 -14.28
N VAL A 475 -12.61 -11.06 -13.00
CA VAL A 475 -13.95 -10.95 -12.37
C VAL A 475 -14.44 -9.50 -12.30
N SER A 476 -13.57 -8.52 -12.03
CA SER A 476 -13.94 -7.10 -12.05
C SER A 476 -14.38 -6.62 -13.44
N ILE A 477 -13.68 -7.09 -14.49
CA ILE A 477 -14.03 -6.83 -15.90
C ILE A 477 -15.38 -7.49 -16.25
N ALA A 478 -15.56 -8.78 -15.93
CA ALA A 478 -16.82 -9.49 -16.15
C ALA A 478 -18.01 -8.78 -15.46
N ARG A 479 -17.82 -8.33 -14.21
CA ARG A 479 -18.81 -7.54 -13.45
C ARG A 479 -19.17 -6.22 -14.13
N ALA A 480 -18.22 -5.53 -14.76
CA ALA A 480 -18.51 -4.32 -15.54
C ALA A 480 -19.32 -4.66 -16.81
N LEU A 481 -18.85 -5.63 -17.59
CA LEU A 481 -19.47 -6.07 -18.85
C LEU A 481 -20.89 -6.62 -18.68
N ALA A 482 -21.19 -7.27 -17.55
CA ALA A 482 -22.53 -7.80 -17.25
C ALA A 482 -23.64 -6.74 -17.41
N THR A 483 -23.33 -5.46 -17.18
CA THR A 483 -24.31 -4.37 -17.28
C THR A 483 -24.62 -3.88 -18.69
N ARG A 484 -23.87 -4.37 -19.70
CA ARG A 484 -23.83 -3.91 -21.10
C ARG A 484 -23.75 -2.36 -21.19
N PRO A 485 -22.65 -1.77 -20.68
CA PRO A 485 -22.50 -0.32 -20.59
C PRO A 485 -22.33 0.31 -21.98
N LYS A 486 -22.84 1.54 -22.15
CA LYS A 486 -22.51 2.38 -23.31
C LYS A 486 -21.09 2.93 -23.21
N LEU A 487 -20.63 3.17 -21.98
CA LEU A 487 -19.29 3.68 -21.69
C LEU A 487 -18.58 2.80 -20.66
N LEU A 488 -17.53 2.12 -21.08
CA LEU A 488 -16.67 1.32 -20.22
C LEU A 488 -15.38 2.10 -19.90
N LEU A 489 -15.15 2.38 -18.62
CA LEU A 489 -13.93 3.00 -18.11
C LEU A 489 -13.02 1.92 -17.53
N MET A 490 -11.73 1.91 -17.89
CA MET A 490 -10.74 0.97 -17.35
C MET A 490 -9.44 1.69 -16.96
N ASP A 491 -9.11 1.72 -15.66
CA ASP A 491 -7.92 2.41 -15.13
C ASP A 491 -6.79 1.40 -14.85
N GLU A 492 -5.80 1.33 -15.75
CA GLU A 492 -4.66 0.39 -15.76
C GLU A 492 -5.03 -1.09 -15.51
N PRO A 493 -6.02 -1.66 -16.24
CA PRO A 493 -6.67 -2.91 -15.87
C PRO A 493 -5.78 -4.17 -16.00
N PHE A 494 -4.68 -4.08 -16.75
CA PHE A 494 -3.80 -5.21 -17.06
C PHE A 494 -2.38 -5.09 -16.47
N GLY A 495 -2.11 -4.03 -15.69
CA GLY A 495 -0.76 -3.75 -15.16
C GLY A 495 -0.21 -4.79 -14.18
N ALA A 496 -1.08 -5.58 -13.53
CA ALA A 496 -0.71 -6.65 -12.59
C ALA A 496 -0.73 -8.06 -13.21
N LEU A 497 -0.82 -8.16 -14.54
CA LEU A 497 -0.89 -9.44 -15.27
C LEU A 497 0.46 -9.80 -15.90
N ASP A 498 0.72 -11.11 -15.99
CA ASP A 498 1.76 -11.64 -16.87
C ASP A 498 1.44 -11.35 -18.35
N GLU A 499 2.46 -11.45 -19.20
CA GLU A 499 2.37 -11.07 -20.62
C GLU A 499 1.32 -11.88 -21.39
N ILE A 500 1.27 -13.20 -21.18
CA ILE A 500 0.40 -14.11 -21.92
C ILE A 500 -1.06 -13.84 -21.54
N THR A 501 -1.37 -13.80 -20.23
CA THR A 501 -2.72 -13.50 -19.73
C THR A 501 -3.17 -12.10 -20.17
N ARG A 502 -2.25 -11.11 -20.22
CA ARG A 502 -2.57 -9.76 -20.69
C ARG A 502 -2.92 -9.74 -22.17
N GLN A 503 -2.13 -10.41 -23.03
CA GLN A 503 -2.42 -10.47 -24.48
C GLN A 503 -3.75 -11.18 -24.74
N THR A 504 -4.02 -12.32 -24.09
CA THR A 504 -5.33 -13.00 -24.21
C THR A 504 -6.50 -12.07 -23.85
N LEU A 505 -6.38 -11.28 -22.77
CA LEU A 505 -7.46 -10.35 -22.38
C LEU A 505 -7.57 -9.10 -23.24
N GLN A 506 -6.48 -8.62 -23.84
CA GLN A 506 -6.54 -7.57 -24.86
C GLN A 506 -7.35 -8.07 -26.07
N ASP A 507 -7.06 -9.28 -26.52
CA ASP A 507 -7.69 -9.89 -27.71
C ASP A 507 -9.18 -10.19 -27.46
N GLU A 508 -9.54 -10.71 -26.28
CA GLU A 508 -10.95 -10.87 -25.90
C GLU A 508 -11.67 -9.52 -25.72
N LEU A 509 -11.04 -8.52 -25.10
CA LEU A 509 -11.64 -7.18 -24.95
C LEU A 509 -11.94 -6.54 -26.32
N LEU A 510 -11.03 -6.69 -27.30
CA LEU A 510 -11.29 -6.26 -28.67
C LEU A 510 -12.47 -7.02 -29.29
N LYS A 511 -12.50 -8.35 -29.25
CA LYS A 511 -13.64 -9.13 -29.79
C LYS A 511 -14.99 -8.67 -29.24
N ILE A 512 -15.06 -8.33 -27.95
CA ILE A 512 -16.28 -7.84 -27.29
C ILE A 512 -16.69 -6.47 -27.83
N TRP A 513 -15.74 -5.53 -27.90
CA TRP A 513 -15.96 -4.19 -28.44
C TRP A 513 -16.28 -4.20 -29.94
N GLU A 514 -15.71 -5.14 -30.70
CA GLU A 514 -16.03 -5.31 -32.13
C GLU A 514 -17.42 -5.92 -32.35
N ALA A 515 -17.87 -6.80 -31.46
CA ALA A 515 -19.21 -7.39 -31.50
C ALA A 515 -20.30 -6.39 -31.07
N ASP A 516 -20.00 -5.48 -30.14
CA ASP A 516 -20.89 -4.38 -29.73
C ASP A 516 -20.29 -3.02 -30.09
N ARG A 517 -20.40 -2.65 -31.37
CA ARG A 517 -19.94 -1.36 -31.92
C ARG A 517 -20.57 -0.10 -31.30
N LYS A 518 -21.52 -0.24 -30.36
CA LYS A 518 -22.08 0.88 -29.57
C LYS A 518 -21.38 1.05 -28.22
N MET A 519 -20.69 0.03 -27.72
CA MET A 519 -19.88 0.15 -26.53
C MET A 519 -18.67 1.03 -26.83
N THR A 520 -18.50 2.08 -26.04
CA THR A 520 -17.35 2.99 -26.11
C THR A 520 -16.42 2.67 -24.96
N VAL A 521 -15.12 2.53 -25.23
CA VAL A 521 -14.13 2.13 -24.24
C VAL A 521 -13.14 3.26 -24.01
N LEU A 522 -13.00 3.67 -22.76
CA LEU A 522 -11.95 4.57 -22.30
C LEU A 522 -10.98 3.76 -21.46
N PHE A 523 -9.70 3.74 -21.85
CA PHE A 523 -8.69 2.86 -21.29
C PHE A 523 -7.45 3.66 -20.87
N VAL A 524 -7.00 3.53 -19.62
CA VAL A 524 -5.75 4.13 -19.14
C VAL A 524 -4.64 3.08 -19.16
N THR A 525 -3.48 3.43 -19.69
CA THR A 525 -2.27 2.60 -19.55
C THR A 525 -0.98 3.44 -19.54
N HIS A 526 0.07 2.84 -19.00
CA HIS A 526 1.45 3.30 -19.14
C HIS A 526 2.21 2.56 -20.26
N ASN A 527 1.61 1.54 -20.88
CA ASN A 527 2.20 0.74 -21.96
C ASN A 527 1.76 1.26 -23.34
N VAL A 528 2.71 1.76 -24.14
CA VAL A 528 2.45 2.30 -25.48
C VAL A 528 2.02 1.23 -26.48
N PHE A 529 2.57 0.01 -26.40
CA PHE A 529 2.22 -1.09 -27.31
C PHE A 529 0.76 -1.50 -27.11
N GLU A 530 0.31 -1.58 -25.87
CA GLU A 530 -1.08 -1.84 -25.49
C GLU A 530 -2.01 -0.72 -25.98
N ALA A 531 -1.61 0.54 -25.78
CA ALA A 531 -2.40 1.69 -26.23
C ALA A 531 -2.61 1.67 -27.76
N VAL A 532 -1.56 1.43 -28.54
CA VAL A 532 -1.63 1.34 -30.01
C VAL A 532 -2.41 0.12 -30.47
N PHE A 533 -2.24 -1.04 -29.81
CA PHE A 533 -2.94 -2.26 -30.19
C PHE A 533 -4.46 -2.12 -30.03
N LEU A 534 -4.90 -1.63 -28.87
CA LEU A 534 -6.32 -1.58 -28.51
C LEU A 534 -7.10 -0.44 -29.18
N SER A 535 -6.48 0.74 -29.37
CA SER A 535 -7.25 1.96 -29.63
C SER A 535 -7.53 2.30 -31.09
N THR A 536 -8.64 3.02 -31.31
CA THR A 536 -8.87 3.84 -32.51
C THR A 536 -8.15 5.20 -32.42
N ARG A 537 -7.93 5.72 -31.22
CA ARG A 537 -7.19 6.98 -30.96
C ARG A 537 -6.45 6.92 -29.62
N VAL A 538 -5.24 7.47 -29.57
CA VAL A 538 -4.43 7.62 -28.35
C VAL A 538 -4.38 9.09 -27.95
N VAL A 539 -4.74 9.39 -26.69
CA VAL A 539 -4.63 10.71 -26.07
C VAL A 539 -3.38 10.71 -25.17
N VAL A 540 -2.44 11.59 -25.47
CA VAL A 540 -1.20 11.75 -24.71
C VAL A 540 -1.39 12.89 -23.70
N MET A 541 -1.13 12.64 -22.41
CA MET A 541 -1.26 13.63 -21.34
C MET A 541 0.10 14.11 -20.80
N THR A 542 0.22 15.43 -20.63
CA THR A 542 1.39 16.10 -20.04
C THR A 542 1.51 15.89 -18.51
N PRO A 543 2.74 15.89 -17.95
CA PRO A 543 2.94 15.98 -16.50
C PRO A 543 2.24 17.19 -15.86
N ARG A 544 1.96 17.11 -14.55
CA ARG A 544 1.16 18.08 -13.77
C ARG A 544 1.44 19.56 -14.13
N PRO A 545 0.41 20.39 -14.37
CA PRO A 545 -1.01 20.04 -14.42
C PRO A 545 -1.37 19.25 -15.68
N GLY A 546 -2.24 18.25 -15.55
CA GLY A 546 -2.60 17.38 -16.68
C GLY A 546 -3.34 18.15 -17.79
N LYS A 547 -2.72 18.20 -18.98
CA LYS A 547 -3.30 18.68 -20.25
C LYS A 547 -3.12 17.65 -21.34
N ILE A 548 -3.94 17.71 -22.40
CA ILE A 548 -3.72 16.94 -23.61
C ILE A 548 -2.54 17.55 -24.39
N ALA A 549 -1.57 16.71 -24.71
CA ALA A 549 -0.37 17.07 -25.47
C ALA A 549 -0.54 16.76 -26.96
N ALA A 550 -1.14 15.61 -27.25
CA ALA A 550 -1.38 15.12 -28.60
C ALA A 550 -2.58 14.15 -28.62
N GLU A 551 -3.27 14.12 -29.75
CA GLU A 551 -4.26 13.11 -30.09
C GLU A 551 -3.81 12.41 -31.38
N ILE A 552 -3.66 11.08 -31.31
CA ILE A 552 -3.03 10.29 -32.37
C ILE A 552 -4.05 9.24 -32.84
N PRO A 553 -4.71 9.44 -34.00
CA PRO A 553 -5.65 8.47 -34.54
C PRO A 553 -4.90 7.25 -35.07
N ILE A 554 -5.20 6.05 -34.55
CA ILE A 554 -4.58 4.80 -34.99
C ILE A 554 -5.39 4.23 -36.16
N ALA A 555 -5.07 4.70 -37.36
CA ALA A 555 -5.77 4.35 -38.60
C ALA A 555 -5.47 2.93 -39.13
N ALA A 556 -5.36 1.94 -38.24
CA ALA A 556 -5.26 0.53 -38.58
C ALA A 556 -6.64 -0.15 -38.51
N PRO A 557 -7.01 -0.99 -39.49
CA PRO A 557 -8.31 -1.68 -39.48
C PRO A 557 -8.41 -2.67 -38.32
N PHE A 558 -9.65 -3.11 -38.08
CA PHE A 558 -9.97 -4.22 -37.20
C PHE A 558 -10.57 -5.38 -38.04
N PRO A 559 -10.42 -6.65 -37.63
CA PRO A 559 -9.81 -7.11 -36.37
C PRO A 559 -8.29 -6.94 -36.32
N ARG A 560 -7.76 -6.84 -35.10
CA ARG A 560 -6.32 -6.77 -34.81
C ARG A 560 -5.92 -7.99 -34.00
N ASP A 561 -4.86 -8.66 -34.44
CA ASP A 561 -4.38 -9.95 -33.94
C ASP A 561 -2.86 -9.92 -33.71
N GLU A 562 -2.27 -11.08 -33.44
CA GLU A 562 -0.81 -11.20 -33.31
C GLU A 562 -0.06 -10.78 -34.57
N GLU A 563 -0.62 -10.99 -35.77
CA GLU A 563 0.01 -10.55 -37.02
C GLU A 563 0.15 -9.02 -37.04
N PHE A 564 -0.89 -8.29 -36.63
CA PHE A 564 -0.83 -6.82 -36.51
C PHE A 564 0.28 -6.33 -35.57
N ARG A 565 0.54 -7.03 -34.44
CA ARG A 565 1.63 -6.69 -33.50
C ARG A 565 3.03 -6.77 -34.15
N THR A 566 3.17 -7.51 -35.25
CA THR A 566 4.46 -7.68 -35.97
C THR A 566 4.64 -6.75 -37.19
N LYS A 567 3.59 -6.01 -37.58
CA LYS A 567 3.62 -5.17 -38.79
C LYS A 567 4.48 -3.91 -38.62
N PRO A 568 5.22 -3.45 -39.65
CA PRO A 568 6.01 -2.21 -39.58
C PRO A 568 5.20 -0.99 -39.14
N GLU A 569 3.96 -0.87 -39.64
CA GLU A 569 3.04 0.22 -39.35
C GLU A 569 2.70 0.31 -37.85
N PHE A 570 2.59 -0.83 -37.15
CA PHE A 570 2.39 -0.87 -35.70
C PHE A 570 3.58 -0.25 -34.96
N SER A 571 4.81 -0.54 -35.42
CA SER A 571 6.03 0.04 -34.85
C SER A 571 6.13 1.56 -35.11
N ASP A 572 5.61 2.05 -36.23
CA ASP A 572 5.57 3.48 -36.55
C ASP A 572 4.56 4.24 -35.69
N TRP A 573 3.39 3.65 -35.41
CA TRP A 573 2.44 4.19 -34.42
C TRP A 573 3.02 4.21 -33.01
N VAL A 574 3.65 3.12 -32.56
CA VAL A 574 4.34 3.05 -31.27
C VAL A 574 5.45 4.12 -31.17
N ARG A 575 6.22 4.33 -32.25
CA ARG A 575 7.24 5.39 -32.30
C ARG A 575 6.62 6.78 -32.17
N SER A 576 5.49 7.02 -32.85
CA SER A 576 4.78 8.31 -32.87
C SER A 576 4.22 8.67 -31.48
N VAL A 577 3.52 7.72 -30.84
CA VAL A 577 3.04 7.89 -29.45
C VAL A 577 4.21 8.06 -28.47
N SER A 578 5.26 7.26 -28.63
CA SER A 578 6.46 7.34 -27.75
C SER A 578 7.22 8.66 -27.90
N ALA A 579 7.20 9.29 -29.07
CA ALA A 579 7.81 10.60 -29.28
C ALA A 579 7.07 11.69 -28.50
N CYS A 580 5.73 11.64 -28.50
CA CYS A 580 4.88 12.56 -27.73
C CYS A 580 4.95 12.34 -26.21
N LEU A 581 5.52 11.24 -25.74
CA LEU A 581 5.75 11.02 -24.30
C LEU A 581 7.10 11.58 -23.80
N LYS A 582 8.00 12.02 -24.69
CA LYS A 582 9.36 12.51 -24.37
C LYS A 582 9.45 14.04 -24.22
N HIS A 583 8.39 14.67 -23.73
CA HIS A 583 8.36 16.11 -23.44
C HIS A 583 9.36 16.52 -22.35
#